data_AF-A0A936JXP2-F1
#
_entry.id   AF-A0A936JXP2-F1
#
_cell.length_a   1.000
_cell.length_b   1.000
_cell.length_c   1.000
_cell.angle_alpha   90.00
_cell.angle_beta   90.00
_cell.angle_gamma   90.00
#
_symmetry.space_group_name_H-M   'P 1'
#
loop_
_entity.id
_entity.type
_entity.pdbx_description
1 polymer ?
#
loop_
_entity_poly.entity_id
_entity_poly.type
_entity_poly.pdbx_seq_one_letter_code
_entity_poly.pdbx_strand_id
1 'polypeptide(L)'
;MLQRIATGEFAPTNLCWREGWPAWKALGCGHFVRAQIKRAKGGALAGAVALVGLTLGYVAVTKTAYSIFLPAASSYDVEAETIKLDMRNDARLIAQAAAQHFLEAEDRWVLFSYDRSTGKETGPLAVSVSRIRSGYTLVPKQLTRNGTFQLLHPRVGVPLTFSSGGRLVE
;
A
#
# COMPACT_ATOMS: atom_id res chain seq x y z
N MET A 1 -0.95 42.56 0.16
CA MET A 1 -1.67 41.31 -0.16
C MET A 1 -2.36 40.72 1.07
N LEU A 2 -1.64 40.47 2.17
CA LEU A 2 -2.19 39.93 3.43
C LEU A 2 -3.32 40.76 4.05
N GLN A 3 -3.20 42.09 4.07
CA GLN A 3 -4.27 42.98 4.54
C GLN A 3 -5.57 42.81 3.75
N ARG A 4 -5.49 42.47 2.46
CA ARG A 4 -6.66 42.34 1.57
C ARG A 4 -7.39 41.00 1.73
N ILE A 5 -6.70 39.96 2.18
CA ILE A 5 -7.32 38.67 2.58
C ILE A 5 -8.03 38.84 3.92
N ALA A 6 -7.43 39.59 4.85
CA ALA A 6 -8.01 39.86 6.17
C ALA A 6 -9.28 40.72 6.09
N THR A 7 -9.38 41.64 5.12
CA THR A 7 -10.58 42.46 4.88
C THR A 7 -11.67 41.76 4.07
N GLY A 8 -11.45 40.51 3.64
CA GLY A 8 -12.44 39.73 2.87
C GLY A 8 -12.55 40.12 1.39
N GLU A 9 -11.67 40.98 0.87
CA GLU A 9 -11.63 41.34 -0.56
C GLU A 9 -11.21 40.16 -1.45
N PHE A 10 -10.54 39.15 -0.89
CA PHE A 10 -10.08 37.97 -1.63
C PHE A 10 -10.69 36.68 -1.08
N ALA A 11 -11.49 35.99 -1.91
CA ALA A 11 -11.96 34.64 -1.61
C ALA A 11 -10.76 33.65 -1.64
N PRO A 12 -10.67 32.68 -0.70
CA PRO A 12 -9.59 31.69 -0.66
C PRO A 12 -9.41 30.89 -1.96
N THR A 13 -10.48 30.73 -2.72
CA THR A 13 -10.48 30.06 -4.04
C THR A 13 -9.69 30.84 -5.10
N ASN A 14 -9.58 32.16 -4.98
CA ASN A 14 -8.83 33.00 -5.91
C ASN A 14 -7.31 32.86 -5.73
N LEU A 15 -6.84 32.32 -4.59
CA LEU A 15 -5.43 32.00 -4.35
C LEU A 15 -5.01 30.66 -4.96
N CYS A 16 -6.00 29.83 -5.33
CA CYS A 16 -5.82 28.45 -5.78
C CYS A 16 -6.23 28.24 -7.25
N TRP A 17 -6.59 29.32 -7.95
CA TRP A 17 -7.01 29.27 -9.34
C TRP A 17 -5.84 29.56 -10.27
N ARG A 18 -5.69 28.73 -11.31
CA ARG A 18 -4.74 28.92 -12.39
C ARG A 18 -5.42 28.51 -13.70
N GLU A 19 -5.24 29.28 -14.76
CA GLU A 19 -5.77 28.93 -16.08
C GLU A 19 -5.31 27.53 -16.50
N GLY A 20 -6.26 26.70 -16.96
CA GLY A 20 -6.04 25.30 -17.33
C GLY A 20 -6.19 24.27 -16.21
N TRP A 21 -6.52 24.66 -14.98
CA TRP A 21 -6.80 23.68 -13.92
C TRP A 21 -8.23 23.13 -13.97
N PRO A 22 -8.41 21.80 -13.85
CA PRO A 22 -9.74 21.22 -13.71
C PRO A 22 -10.37 21.62 -12.37
N ALA A 23 -11.66 21.96 -12.39
CA ALA A 23 -12.38 22.59 -11.28
C ALA A 23 -12.26 21.88 -9.92
N TRP A 24 -12.10 20.55 -9.92
CA TRP A 24 -11.95 19.77 -8.69
C TRP A 24 -10.65 20.08 -7.92
N LYS A 25 -9.57 20.51 -8.58
CA LYS A 25 -8.31 20.92 -7.92
C LYS A 25 -8.46 22.25 -7.17
N ALA A 26 -9.22 23.18 -7.73
CA ALA A 26 -9.52 24.45 -7.08
C ALA A 26 -10.38 24.25 -5.83
N LEU A 27 -11.36 23.34 -5.89
CA LEU A 27 -12.18 22.94 -4.74
C LEU A 27 -11.33 22.30 -3.63
N GLY A 28 -10.44 21.36 -3.97
CA GLY A 28 -9.55 20.72 -3.00
C GLY A 28 -8.63 21.69 -2.26
N CYS A 29 -8.03 22.63 -2.99
CA CYS A 29 -7.18 23.67 -2.40
C CYS A 29 -7.98 24.61 -1.49
N GLY A 30 -9.18 25.00 -1.91
CA GLY A 30 -10.10 25.81 -1.09
C GLY A 30 -10.48 25.13 0.23
N HIS A 31 -10.76 23.82 0.21
CA HIS A 31 -11.06 23.05 1.41
C HIS A 31 -9.86 22.97 2.37
N PHE A 32 -8.65 22.79 1.83
CA PHE A 32 -7.43 22.73 2.63
C PHE A 32 -7.13 24.07 3.31
N VAL A 33 -7.19 25.18 2.56
CA VAL A 33 -7.00 26.53 3.11
C VAL A 33 -8.06 26.85 4.17
N ARG A 34 -9.32 26.48 3.92
CA ARG A 34 -10.41 26.67 4.89
C ARG A 34 -10.21 25.85 6.17
N ALA A 35 -9.68 24.63 6.08
CA ALA A 35 -9.38 23.78 7.22
C ALA A 35 -8.24 24.36 8.08
N GLN A 36 -7.20 24.92 7.45
CA GLN A 36 -6.09 25.59 8.14
C GLN A 36 -6.57 26.85 8.87
N ILE A 37 -7.41 27.67 8.23
CA ILE A 37 -8.00 28.87 8.87
C ILE A 37 -8.91 28.49 10.05
N LYS A 38 -9.69 27.40 9.94
CA LYS A 38 -10.51 26.90 11.06
C LYS A 38 -9.64 26.41 12.22
N ARG A 39 -8.51 25.73 11.96
CA ARG A 39 -7.54 25.33 13.00
C ARG A 39 -6.88 26.54 13.68
N ALA A 40 -6.55 27.58 12.90
CA ALA A 40 -5.96 28.81 13.42
C ALA A 40 -6.90 29.63 14.32
N LYS A 41 -8.23 29.55 14.11
CA LYS A 41 -9.22 30.21 14.97
C LYS A 41 -9.39 29.58 16.36
N GLY A 42 -8.86 28.37 16.59
CA GLY A 42 -9.01 27.64 17.86
C GLY A 42 -7.85 27.75 18.85
N GLY A 43 -6.78 28.49 18.51
CA GLY A 43 -5.60 28.63 19.37
C GLY A 43 -5.08 30.05 19.33
N ALA A 44 -4.86 30.63 20.51
CA ALA A 44 -4.31 31.97 20.74
C ALA A 44 -2.82 32.07 20.34
N LEU A 45 -2.52 31.85 19.06
CA LEU A 45 -1.18 31.95 18.46
C LEU A 45 -1.29 32.58 17.06
N ALA A 46 -2.10 33.63 16.97
CA ALA A 46 -2.49 34.28 15.71
C ALA A 46 -1.41 35.17 15.07
N GLY A 47 -0.26 35.39 15.72
CA GLY A 47 0.81 36.26 15.18
C GLY A 47 1.88 35.55 14.34
N ALA A 48 2.24 34.32 14.69
CA ALA A 48 3.41 33.64 14.12
C ALA A 48 3.09 32.57 13.07
N VAL A 49 1.88 31.98 13.10
CA VAL A 49 1.55 30.83 12.24
C VAL A 49 1.09 31.24 10.83
N ALA A 50 0.66 32.50 10.64
CA ALA A 50 0.26 33.00 9.33
C ALA A 50 1.43 33.15 8.32
N LEU A 51 2.67 33.27 8.81
CA LEU A 51 3.88 33.36 7.99
C LEU A 51 4.39 31.98 7.51
N VAL A 52 4.06 30.91 8.25
CA VAL A 52 4.45 29.54 7.87
C VAL A 52 3.53 28.99 6.77
N GLY A 53 2.24 29.35 6.79
CA GLY A 53 1.31 28.97 5.74
C GLY A 53 1.58 29.62 4.38
N LEU A 54 2.25 30.79 4.36
CA LEU A 54 2.53 31.53 3.12
C LEU A 54 3.89 31.19 2.50
N THR A 55 4.82 30.61 3.27
CA THR A 55 6.09 30.07 2.75
C THR A 55 5.93 28.65 2.20
N LEU A 56 4.99 27.85 2.71
CA LEU A 56 4.65 26.53 2.15
C LEU A 56 3.85 26.58 0.83
N GLY A 57 3.43 27.76 0.38
CA GLY A 57 2.99 27.96 -1.01
C GLY A 57 4.13 27.92 -2.03
N TYR A 58 5.38 28.13 -1.60
CA TYR A 58 6.56 28.08 -2.47
C TYR A 58 7.10 26.65 -2.65
N VAL A 59 6.67 25.71 -1.80
CA VAL A 59 7.07 24.28 -1.86
C VAL A 59 6.20 23.48 -2.84
N ALA A 60 5.33 24.15 -3.61
CA ALA A 60 4.67 23.56 -4.77
C ALA A 60 5.61 23.43 -6.00
N VAL A 61 6.91 23.76 -5.87
CA VAL A 61 7.95 23.43 -6.86
C VAL A 61 8.67 22.11 -6.54
N THR A 62 8.52 21.53 -5.34
CA THR A 62 9.17 20.26 -5.02
C THR A 62 8.18 19.10 -5.06
N LYS A 63 8.05 18.49 -6.23
CA LYS A 63 7.80 17.03 -6.33
C LYS A 63 8.85 16.19 -5.57
N THR A 64 9.86 16.85 -4.99
CA THR A 64 10.96 16.32 -4.19
C THR A 64 10.79 16.36 -2.66
N ALA A 65 9.71 16.96 -2.11
CA ALA A 65 9.61 17.18 -0.64
C ALA A 65 8.33 16.65 0.04
N TYR A 66 7.59 15.74 -0.61
CA TYR A 66 6.50 14.99 0.06
C TYR A 66 7.01 13.78 0.89
N SER A 67 8.30 13.78 1.26
CA SER A 67 8.96 12.77 2.10
C SER A 67 9.36 13.28 3.49
N ILE A 68 9.13 14.55 3.83
CA ILE A 68 9.64 15.12 5.08
C ILE A 68 8.48 15.77 5.85
N PHE A 69 7.72 14.93 6.57
CA PHE A 69 7.00 15.19 7.84
C PHE A 69 5.90 14.14 8.05
N LEU A 70 6.27 12.87 7.87
CA LEU A 70 5.73 11.82 8.72
C LEU A 70 6.79 11.58 9.79
N PRO A 71 6.43 11.46 11.09
CA PRO A 71 7.36 10.88 12.04
C PRO A 71 7.81 9.54 11.46
N ALA A 72 9.11 9.28 11.46
CA ALA A 72 9.71 8.05 10.98
C ALA A 72 9.28 6.86 11.86
N ALA A 73 8.00 6.48 11.78
CA ALA A 73 7.57 5.12 11.97
C ALA A 73 8.08 4.34 10.74
N SER A 74 9.35 3.93 10.84
CA SER A 74 9.94 2.75 10.19
C SER A 74 9.38 2.39 8.80
N SER A 75 10.01 2.94 7.75
CA SER A 75 9.83 2.47 6.37
C SER A 75 10.00 0.95 6.22
N TYR A 76 10.80 0.33 7.10
CA TYR A 76 10.96 -1.11 7.22
C TYR A 76 9.69 -1.87 7.62
N ASP A 77 8.86 -1.31 8.51
CA ASP A 77 7.66 -2.00 9.01
C ASP A 77 6.55 -2.03 7.94
N VAL A 78 6.39 -0.94 7.18
CA VAL A 78 5.38 -0.86 6.11
C VAL A 78 5.66 -1.86 4.99
N GLU A 79 6.93 -2.04 4.65
CA GLU A 79 7.34 -2.98 3.60
C GLU A 79 7.12 -4.44 4.03
N ALA A 80 7.52 -4.80 5.26
CA ALA A 80 7.30 -6.13 5.80
C ALA A 80 5.81 -6.50 5.85
N GLU A 81 4.94 -5.56 6.26
CA GLU A 81 3.49 -5.77 6.28
C GLU A 81 2.89 -5.92 4.87
N THR A 82 3.39 -5.15 3.90
CA THR A 82 2.98 -5.31 2.49
C THR A 82 3.36 -6.69 1.97
N ILE A 83 4.55 -7.18 2.30
CA ILE A 83 4.99 -8.52 1.90
C ILE A 83 4.14 -9.61 2.55
N LYS A 84 3.77 -9.47 3.83
CA LYS A 84 2.85 -10.41 4.49
C LYS A 84 1.49 -10.45 3.80
N LEU A 85 0.98 -9.30 3.35
CA LEU A 85 -0.28 -9.24 2.60
C LEU A 85 -0.17 -9.99 1.27
N ASP A 86 0.91 -9.77 0.53
CA ASP A 86 1.15 -10.46 -0.74
C ASP A 86 1.32 -11.97 -0.53
N MET A 87 2.03 -12.39 0.52
CA MET A 87 2.14 -13.81 0.90
C MET A 87 0.76 -14.45 1.16
N ARG A 88 -0.17 -13.74 1.80
CA ARG A 88 -1.53 -14.23 2.04
C ARG A 88 -2.32 -14.37 0.73
N ASN A 89 -2.15 -13.44 -0.20
CA ASN A 89 -2.80 -13.51 -1.50
C ASN A 89 -2.23 -14.65 -2.35
N ASP A 90 -0.91 -14.80 -2.38
CA ASP A 90 -0.23 -15.89 -3.09
C ASP A 90 -0.59 -17.25 -2.49
N ALA A 91 -0.69 -17.36 -1.15
CA ALA A 91 -1.14 -18.58 -0.50
C ALA A 91 -2.57 -18.98 -0.92
N ARG A 92 -3.48 -18.02 -1.09
CA ARG A 92 -4.84 -18.28 -1.60
C ARG A 92 -4.82 -18.78 -3.03
N LEU A 93 -4.01 -18.20 -3.89
CA LEU A 93 -3.88 -18.63 -5.28
C LEU A 93 -3.33 -20.06 -5.37
N ILE A 94 -2.27 -20.35 -4.63
CA ILE A 94 -1.66 -21.70 -4.55
C ILE A 94 -2.70 -22.71 -4.05
N ALA A 95 -3.43 -22.38 -2.99
CA ALA A 95 -4.47 -23.25 -2.43
C ALA A 95 -5.61 -23.52 -3.42
N GLN A 96 -6.08 -22.49 -4.14
CA GLN A 96 -7.12 -22.66 -5.16
C GLN A 96 -6.67 -23.54 -6.32
N ALA A 97 -5.43 -23.34 -6.80
CA ALA A 97 -4.85 -24.18 -7.85
C ALA A 97 -4.68 -25.64 -7.40
N ALA A 98 -4.18 -25.86 -6.18
CA ALA A 98 -4.04 -27.19 -5.63
C ALA A 98 -5.40 -27.88 -5.46
N ALA A 99 -6.41 -27.15 -4.96
CA ALA A 99 -7.78 -27.67 -4.83
C ALA A 99 -8.37 -28.07 -6.19
N GLN A 100 -8.19 -27.24 -7.22
CA GLN A 100 -8.63 -27.55 -8.57
C GLN A 100 -7.93 -28.81 -9.10
N HIS A 101 -6.61 -28.90 -8.94
CA HIS A 101 -5.84 -30.07 -9.35
C HIS A 101 -6.30 -31.36 -8.66
N PHE A 102 -6.63 -31.29 -7.36
CA PHE A 102 -7.17 -32.45 -6.64
C PHE A 102 -8.57 -32.87 -7.11
N LEU A 103 -9.36 -31.97 -7.67
CA LEU A 103 -10.64 -32.31 -8.29
C LEU A 103 -10.46 -32.98 -9.65
N GLU A 104 -9.43 -32.56 -10.41
CA GLU A 104 -9.20 -33.04 -11.78
C GLU A 104 -8.41 -34.36 -11.84
N ALA A 105 -7.34 -34.48 -11.05
CA ALA A 105 -6.41 -35.61 -11.12
C ALA A 105 -6.72 -36.73 -10.10
N GLU A 106 -7.70 -36.52 -9.21
CA GLU A 106 -7.99 -37.39 -8.05
C GLU A 106 -6.80 -37.65 -7.11
N ASP A 107 -5.72 -36.90 -7.25
CA ASP A 107 -4.50 -37.09 -6.47
C ASP A 107 -4.66 -36.73 -4.99
N ARG A 108 -3.79 -37.33 -4.16
CA ARG A 108 -3.72 -37.06 -2.71
C ARG A 108 -2.74 -35.95 -2.35
N TRP A 109 -1.79 -35.68 -3.25
CA TRP A 109 -0.75 -34.67 -3.07
C TRP A 109 -0.33 -34.10 -4.43
N VAL A 110 0.18 -32.87 -4.43
CA VAL A 110 0.73 -32.22 -5.63
C VAL A 110 2.05 -31.56 -5.28
N LEU A 111 3.05 -31.73 -6.14
CA LEU A 111 4.34 -31.06 -5.98
C LEU A 111 4.23 -29.62 -6.47
N PHE A 112 4.41 -28.65 -5.59
CA PHE A 112 4.55 -27.26 -5.98
C PHE A 112 5.99 -26.98 -6.42
N SER A 113 6.17 -26.61 -7.68
CA SER A 113 7.46 -26.22 -8.23
C SER A 113 7.38 -24.83 -8.84
N TYR A 114 8.31 -23.96 -8.49
CA TYR A 114 8.36 -22.63 -9.04
C TYR A 114 9.79 -22.09 -9.04
N ASP A 115 10.08 -21.17 -9.96
CA ASP A 115 11.34 -20.45 -10.05
C ASP A 115 11.32 -19.28 -9.06
N ARG A 116 12.22 -19.33 -8.07
CA ARG A 116 12.34 -18.32 -7.01
C ARG A 116 12.74 -16.94 -7.54
N SER A 117 13.46 -16.88 -8.65
CA SER A 117 13.94 -15.62 -9.21
C SER A 117 12.84 -14.88 -9.98
N THR A 118 12.02 -15.63 -10.72
CA THR A 118 10.98 -15.07 -11.58
C THR A 118 9.56 -15.15 -11.00
N GLY A 119 9.36 -15.97 -9.96
CA GLY A 119 8.03 -16.25 -9.39
C GLY A 119 7.15 -17.15 -10.27
N LYS A 120 7.69 -17.70 -11.36
CA LYS A 120 6.94 -18.52 -12.31
C LYS A 120 6.74 -19.93 -11.78
N GLU A 121 5.51 -20.44 -11.80
CA GLU A 121 5.22 -21.85 -11.49
C GLU A 121 5.66 -22.73 -12.68
N THR A 122 6.31 -23.85 -12.39
CA THR A 122 6.90 -24.77 -13.38
C THR A 122 6.41 -26.21 -13.22
N GLY A 123 5.46 -26.44 -12.31
CA GLY A 123 4.92 -27.73 -11.94
C GLY A 123 3.50 -27.96 -12.46
N PRO A 124 2.78 -28.91 -11.86
CA PRO A 124 1.41 -29.25 -12.26
C PRO A 124 0.40 -28.11 -12.05
N LEU A 125 0.72 -27.13 -11.19
CA LEU A 125 -0.19 -26.02 -10.90
C LEU A 125 -0.08 -24.86 -11.89
N ALA A 126 0.86 -24.89 -12.84
CA ALA A 126 1.12 -23.84 -13.82
C ALA A 126 -0.12 -23.46 -14.64
N VAL A 127 -1.03 -24.42 -14.84
CA VAL A 127 -2.29 -24.23 -15.59
C VAL A 127 -3.21 -23.23 -14.87
N SER A 128 -3.25 -23.25 -13.55
CA SER A 128 -4.13 -22.40 -12.74
C SER A 128 -3.40 -21.19 -12.14
N VAL A 129 -2.11 -21.34 -11.82
CA VAL A 129 -1.27 -20.28 -11.25
C VAL A 129 -0.01 -20.16 -12.10
N SER A 130 0.02 -19.16 -12.97
CA SER A 130 1.18 -18.92 -13.85
C SER A 130 2.33 -18.21 -13.13
N ARG A 131 2.02 -17.39 -12.13
CA ARG A 131 3.00 -16.58 -11.40
C ARG A 131 2.51 -16.24 -9.99
N ILE A 132 3.43 -16.31 -9.05
CA ILE A 132 3.35 -15.75 -7.70
C ILE A 132 4.51 -14.76 -7.51
N ARG A 133 4.58 -14.07 -6.37
CA ARG A 133 5.77 -13.25 -6.10
C ARG A 133 7.05 -14.10 -6.01
N SER A 134 8.16 -13.51 -6.43
CA SER A 134 9.48 -14.11 -6.33
C SER A 134 10.02 -14.07 -4.89
N GLY A 135 11.06 -14.86 -4.63
CA GLY A 135 11.82 -14.80 -3.38
C GLY A 135 11.27 -15.63 -2.23
N TYR A 136 10.20 -16.40 -2.41
CA TYR A 136 9.70 -17.25 -1.34
C TYR A 136 10.57 -18.50 -1.10
N THR A 137 10.33 -19.15 0.03
CA THR A 137 10.70 -20.53 0.28
C THR A 137 9.44 -21.24 0.76
N LEU A 138 9.03 -22.30 0.05
CA LEU A 138 7.81 -23.05 0.34
C LEU A 138 8.15 -24.37 1.04
N VAL A 139 7.47 -24.66 2.14
CA VAL A 139 7.70 -25.86 2.97
C VAL A 139 6.36 -26.39 3.52
N PRO A 140 5.95 -27.64 3.29
CA PRO A 140 6.59 -28.64 2.43
C PRO A 140 6.33 -28.35 0.96
N LYS A 141 7.21 -28.82 0.07
CA LYS A 141 7.02 -28.72 -1.40
C LYS A 141 5.82 -29.52 -1.90
N GLN A 142 5.38 -30.52 -1.15
CA GLN A 142 4.21 -31.33 -1.47
C GLN A 142 3.00 -30.78 -0.72
N LEU A 143 2.01 -30.29 -1.46
CA LEU A 143 0.74 -29.84 -0.92
C LEU A 143 -0.20 -31.04 -0.84
N THR A 144 -1.02 -31.13 0.20
CA THR A 144 -2.01 -32.20 0.39
C THR A 144 -3.38 -31.58 0.65
N ARG A 145 -4.47 -32.34 0.40
CA ARG A 145 -5.85 -31.84 0.50
C ARG A 145 -6.20 -31.19 1.85
N ASN A 146 -5.65 -31.74 2.94
CA ASN A 146 -5.96 -31.30 4.31
C ASN A 146 -4.70 -30.82 5.07
N GLY A 147 -3.56 -30.71 4.38
CA GLY A 147 -2.31 -30.32 5.00
C GLY A 147 -2.20 -28.83 5.24
N THR A 148 -1.06 -28.45 5.81
CA THR A 148 -0.62 -27.07 5.88
C THR A 148 0.64 -26.89 5.04
N PHE A 149 0.91 -25.65 4.65
CA PHE A 149 2.15 -25.27 3.99
C PHE A 149 2.61 -23.92 4.50
N GLN A 150 3.91 -23.67 4.41
CA GLN A 150 4.56 -22.48 4.89
C GLN A 150 5.12 -21.70 3.71
N LEU A 151 4.95 -20.39 3.75
CA LEU A 151 5.70 -19.46 2.92
C LEU A 151 6.66 -18.69 3.81
N LEU A 152 7.93 -18.66 3.42
CA LEU A 152 8.97 -17.83 4.04
C LEU A 152 9.44 -16.81 3.00
N HIS A 153 9.55 -15.55 3.40
CA HIS A 153 10.18 -14.50 2.60
C HIS A 153 11.34 -13.87 3.39
N PRO A 154 12.54 -13.67 2.79
CA PRO A 154 13.72 -13.15 3.50
C PRO A 154 13.48 -11.83 4.24
N ARG A 155 12.63 -10.96 3.69
CA ARG A 155 12.29 -9.66 4.31
C ARG A 155 11.28 -9.74 5.46
N VAL A 156 10.53 -10.85 5.57
CA VAL A 156 9.61 -11.09 6.69
C VAL A 156 10.34 -11.82 7.82
N GLY A 157 11.33 -12.65 7.49
CA GLY A 157 12.20 -13.34 8.46
C GLY A 157 11.53 -14.50 9.19
N VAL A 158 10.19 -14.52 9.27
CA VAL A 158 9.40 -15.60 9.87
C VAL A 158 8.57 -16.33 8.81
N PRO A 159 8.50 -17.67 8.86
CA PRO A 159 7.59 -18.43 8.01
C PRO A 159 6.15 -18.21 8.45
N LEU A 160 5.25 -18.02 7.48
CA LEU A 160 3.80 -17.98 7.71
C LEU A 160 3.21 -19.33 7.32
N THR A 161 2.47 -19.95 8.24
CA THR A 161 1.79 -21.23 8.01
C THR A 161 0.38 -21.00 7.50
N PHE A 162 0.02 -21.69 6.43
CA PHE A 162 -1.28 -21.63 5.78
C PHE A 162 -1.92 -23.02 5.75
N SER A 163 -3.25 -23.06 5.86
CA SER A 163 -4.03 -24.26 5.62
C SER A 163 -4.10 -24.58 4.12
N SER A 164 -4.55 -25.79 3.77
CA SER A 164 -4.82 -26.19 2.39
C SER A 164 -5.83 -25.28 1.66
N GLY A 165 -6.62 -24.50 2.41
CA GLY A 165 -7.52 -23.46 1.87
C GLY A 165 -6.90 -22.06 1.75
N GLY A 166 -5.58 -21.92 1.98
CA GLY A 166 -4.86 -20.65 1.85
C GLY A 166 -5.18 -19.63 2.97
N ARG A 167 -5.67 -20.10 4.12
CA ARG A 167 -5.89 -19.26 5.30
C ARG A 167 -4.71 -19.36 6.24
N LEU A 168 -4.32 -18.25 6.87
CA LEU A 168 -3.27 -18.25 7.89
C LEU A 168 -3.70 -19.12 9.07
N VAL A 169 -2.79 -19.98 9.54
CA VAL A 169 -2.93 -20.79 10.75
C VAL A 169 -1.93 -20.21 11.75
N GLU A 170 -2.46 -19.61 12.81
CA GLU A 170 -1.68 -19.09 13.94
C GLU A 170 -1.27 -20.21 14.90
#